data_AF-A0A316U5Z5-F1
#
_entry.id   AF-A0A316U5Z5-F1
#
_cell.length_a   1.000
_cell.length_b   1.000
_cell.length_c   1.000
_cell.angle_alpha   90.00
_cell.angle_beta   90.00
_cell.angle_gamma   90.00
#
_symmetry.space_group_name_H-M   'P 1'
#
loop_
_entity.id
_entity.type
_entity.pdbx_description
1 polymer ?
#
loop_
_entity_poly.entity_id
_entity_poly.type
_entity_poly.pdbx_seq_one_letter_code
_entity_poly.pdbx_strand_id
1 'polypeptide(L)'
;MHLPIDPAFGRKAATHTPWGKGGDFYTSHRRAVLHERRVAGEAVEDRSDGDEKAAVSDDEIHINTQSGSQWDGFSHFGHLSLDCFYQGHTRKAIHQSFERGLDRPIDPRGEAGPPLGIQAWAQKGICGRGVLLDVWGWLLRNNDGNAPYDPARSHAISLADVQACARAQGVHFRKGDILLIRTGWTLRYYHSTPEERRENSTGKKGFVGLEQGEDVLEWLWDHHFAAVASDCPAFERWPAPMGTPHLHETLLAMWGCPIGEMFDLEKLTEQCQTHRRWTFYFSSWPLNVFGGVASTANAGATF
;
A
#
# COMPACT_ATOMS: atom_id res chain seq x y z
N MET A 1 -1.93 -2.01 -8.11
CA MET A 1 -1.00 -1.60 -9.16
C MET A 1 0.36 -2.21 -8.86
N HIS A 2 0.85 -3.13 -9.70
CA HIS A 2 2.24 -3.58 -9.58
C HIS A 2 3.14 -2.37 -9.81
N LEU A 3 3.69 -1.81 -8.73
CA LEU A 3 4.57 -0.64 -8.63
C LEU A 3 4.36 0.42 -9.73
N PRO A 4 3.64 1.54 -9.47
CA PRO A 4 3.47 2.58 -10.48
C PRO A 4 4.81 2.96 -11.12
N ILE A 5 4.85 2.93 -12.44
CA ILE A 5 5.99 3.38 -13.24
C ILE A 5 6.26 4.87 -12.97
N ASP A 6 5.18 5.66 -12.93
CA ASP A 6 5.24 7.10 -12.73
C ASP A 6 5.06 7.45 -11.23
N PRO A 7 5.87 8.36 -10.65
CA PRO A 7 5.83 8.68 -9.23
C PRO A 7 4.47 9.25 -8.76
N ALA A 8 3.80 8.57 -7.83
CA ALA A 8 2.66 9.14 -7.11
C ALA A 8 3.16 10.20 -6.13
N PHE A 9 2.56 11.40 -6.16
CA PHE A 9 2.99 12.57 -5.39
C PHE A 9 4.48 12.93 -5.56
N GLY A 10 5.06 12.63 -6.73
CA GLY A 10 6.48 12.89 -7.00
C GLY A 10 7.45 11.91 -6.32
N ARG A 11 6.94 10.85 -5.67
CA ARG A 11 7.74 9.83 -4.97
C ARG A 11 7.70 8.52 -5.75
N LYS A 12 8.88 8.01 -6.14
CA LYS A 12 8.98 6.79 -6.94
C LYS A 12 8.64 5.57 -6.09
N ALA A 13 7.81 4.67 -6.62
CA ALA A 13 7.36 3.45 -5.94
C ALA A 13 8.52 2.53 -5.57
N ALA A 14 9.34 2.17 -6.55
CA ALA A 14 10.56 1.43 -6.33
C ALA A 14 11.58 1.66 -7.45
N THR A 15 12.85 1.41 -7.16
CA THR A 15 13.88 1.14 -8.16
C THR A 15 14.31 -0.31 -8.02
N HIS A 16 14.48 -0.99 -9.16
CA HIS A 16 14.97 -2.36 -9.23
C HIS A 16 16.22 -2.38 -10.09
N THR A 17 17.30 -2.89 -9.52
CA THR A 17 18.61 -2.97 -10.18
C THR A 17 19.04 -4.43 -10.17
N PRO A 18 18.81 -5.19 -11.26
CA PRO A 18 19.28 -6.57 -11.37
C PRO A 18 20.70 -6.63 -11.94
N TRP A 19 21.47 -7.65 -11.55
CA TRP A 19 22.81 -7.91 -12.09
C TRP A 19 23.14 -9.40 -12.12
N GLY A 20 23.95 -9.80 -13.09
CA GLY A 20 24.46 -11.16 -13.23
C GLY A 20 25.86 -11.31 -12.64
N LYS A 21 26.16 -12.49 -12.09
CA LYS A 21 27.51 -12.86 -11.67
C LYS A 21 28.47 -12.79 -12.86
N GLY A 22 29.66 -12.23 -12.64
CA GLY A 22 30.61 -11.89 -13.72
C GLY A 22 30.40 -10.50 -14.34
N GLY A 23 29.28 -9.83 -14.06
CA GLY A 23 29.07 -8.42 -14.43
C GLY A 23 29.89 -7.43 -13.60
N ASP A 24 29.88 -6.16 -14.02
CA ASP A 24 30.67 -5.10 -13.39
C ASP A 24 30.38 -4.91 -11.90
N PHE A 25 29.12 -5.09 -11.47
CA PHE A 25 28.73 -4.97 -10.06
C PHE A 25 29.57 -5.86 -9.14
N TYR A 26 29.71 -7.16 -9.46
CA TYR A 26 30.52 -8.09 -8.66
C TYR A 26 32.02 -7.89 -8.86
N THR A 27 32.45 -7.70 -10.12
CA THR A 27 33.88 -7.74 -10.43
C THR A 27 34.60 -6.45 -10.02
N SER A 28 33.92 -5.30 -10.03
CA SER A 28 34.50 -4.02 -9.60
C SER A 28 34.71 -3.98 -8.09
N HIS A 29 33.71 -4.37 -7.30
CA HIS A 29 33.80 -4.43 -5.83
C HIS A 29 34.89 -5.42 -5.39
N ARG A 30 34.94 -6.61 -6.00
CA ARG A 30 35.99 -7.60 -5.75
C ARG A 30 37.37 -7.03 -6.04
N ARG A 31 37.57 -6.42 -7.22
CA ARG A 31 38.85 -5.82 -7.61
C ARG A 31 39.28 -4.71 -6.64
N ALA A 32 38.36 -3.87 -6.18
CA ALA A 32 38.64 -2.81 -5.21
C ALA A 32 39.11 -3.37 -3.86
N VAL A 33 38.39 -4.36 -3.31
CA VAL A 33 38.77 -5.01 -2.05
C VAL A 33 40.11 -5.73 -2.17
N LEU A 34 40.34 -6.49 -3.25
CA LEU A 34 41.63 -7.16 -3.48
C LEU A 34 42.78 -6.14 -3.55
N HIS A 35 42.55 -4.99 -4.19
CA HIS A 35 43.55 -3.92 -4.28
C HIS A 35 43.87 -3.32 -2.90
N GLU A 36 42.86 -2.92 -2.12
CA GLU A 36 43.06 -2.38 -0.76
C GLU A 36 43.84 -3.33 0.13
N ARG A 37 43.47 -4.61 0.14
CA ARG A 37 44.09 -5.63 0.99
C ARG A 37 45.55 -5.89 0.61
N ARG A 38 45.85 -5.91 -0.69
CA ARG A 38 47.23 -6.03 -1.19
C ARG A 38 48.07 -4.81 -0.83
N VAL A 39 47.51 -3.59 -0.92
CA VAL A 39 48.19 -2.36 -0.52
C VAL A 39 48.48 -2.34 0.98
N ALA A 40 47.61 -2.93 1.81
CA ALA A 40 47.82 -3.10 3.25
C ALA A 40 48.89 -4.16 3.61
N GLY A 41 49.48 -4.85 2.63
CA GLY A 41 50.49 -5.89 2.85
C GLY A 41 49.92 -7.24 3.29
N GLU A 42 48.60 -7.42 3.20
CA GLU A 42 47.94 -8.68 3.52
C GLU A 42 48.18 -9.71 2.40
N ALA A 43 48.37 -10.98 2.78
CA ALA A 43 48.41 -12.07 1.81
C ALA A 43 46.98 -12.39 1.36
N VAL A 44 46.68 -12.14 0.08
CA VAL A 44 45.33 -12.28 -0.48
C VAL A 44 45.32 -13.34 -1.59
N GLU A 45 44.50 -14.37 -1.40
CA GLU A 45 44.18 -15.39 -2.41
C GLU A 45 42.85 -15.02 -3.09
N ASP A 46 42.85 -14.85 -4.42
CA ASP A 46 41.62 -14.68 -5.18
C ASP A 46 41.10 -16.07 -5.57
N ARG A 47 39.97 -16.48 -4.98
CA ARG A 47 39.34 -17.78 -5.23
C ARG A 47 38.22 -17.71 -6.28
N SER A 48 38.15 -16.62 -7.04
CA SER A 48 37.08 -16.41 -8.02
C SER A 48 37.29 -17.14 -9.36
N ASP A 49 38.42 -17.85 -9.52
CA ASP A 49 38.82 -18.57 -10.73
C ASP A 49 37.75 -19.61 -11.16
N GLY A 50 36.84 -19.17 -12.04
CA GLY A 50 35.74 -19.98 -12.59
C GLY A 50 34.34 -19.60 -12.13
N ASP A 51 34.22 -18.76 -11.10
CA ASP A 51 32.96 -18.40 -10.46
C ASP A 51 32.13 -17.37 -11.27
N GLU A 52 32.79 -16.70 -12.23
CA GLU A 52 32.17 -15.81 -13.23
C GLU A 52 31.39 -16.55 -14.32
N LYS A 53 31.47 -17.88 -14.37
CA LYS A 53 30.70 -18.74 -15.29
C LYS A 53 29.44 -19.33 -14.63
N ALA A 54 29.24 -19.09 -13.33
CA ALA A 54 28.07 -19.60 -12.65
C ALA A 54 26.82 -18.80 -13.07
N ALA A 55 25.74 -19.51 -13.41
CA ALA A 55 24.46 -18.93 -13.80
C ALA A 55 23.72 -18.39 -12.55
N VAL A 56 24.23 -17.28 -12.00
CA VAL A 56 23.74 -16.64 -10.78
C VAL A 56 23.43 -15.17 -11.09
N SER A 57 22.33 -14.68 -10.56
CA SER A 57 21.91 -13.28 -10.63
C SER A 57 21.31 -12.87 -9.29
N ASP A 58 21.64 -11.66 -8.83
CA ASP A 58 21.00 -11.03 -7.69
C ASP A 58 20.41 -9.67 -8.13
N ASP A 59 19.64 -9.05 -7.26
CA ASP A 59 19.10 -7.71 -7.47
C ASP A 59 19.03 -6.90 -6.17
N GLU A 60 18.89 -5.58 -6.32
CA GLU A 60 18.55 -4.67 -5.24
C GLU A 60 17.26 -3.93 -5.57
N ILE A 61 16.44 -3.78 -4.53
CA ILE A 61 15.19 -3.05 -4.60
C ILE A 61 15.20 -1.96 -3.54
N HIS A 62 15.08 -0.71 -3.96
CA HIS A 62 14.76 0.40 -3.07
C HIS A 62 13.28 0.72 -3.22
N ILE A 63 12.52 0.61 -2.14
CA ILE A 63 11.05 0.71 -2.14
C ILE A 63 10.61 1.89 -1.29
N ASN A 64 9.69 2.68 -1.82
CA ASN A 64 8.87 3.59 -1.02
C ASN A 64 7.57 2.87 -0.65
N THR A 65 7.39 2.60 0.65
CA THR A 65 6.20 1.88 1.14
C THR A 65 4.91 2.72 1.07
N GLN A 66 5.00 4.02 0.73
CA GLN A 66 3.91 4.99 0.55
C GLN A 66 3.72 5.40 -0.93
N SER A 67 4.15 4.61 -1.92
CA SER A 67 4.03 4.99 -3.35
C SER A 67 3.65 3.86 -4.30
N GLY A 68 2.95 2.83 -3.82
CA GLY A 68 2.42 1.74 -4.64
C GLY A 68 1.31 1.00 -3.89
N SER A 69 0.94 -0.22 -4.30
CA SER A 69 0.00 -1.01 -3.51
C SER A 69 0.52 -1.22 -2.09
N GLN A 70 -0.21 -0.74 -1.09
CA GLN A 70 0.34 -0.58 0.26
C GLN A 70 -0.67 -0.71 1.39
N TRP A 71 -0.15 -0.91 2.60
CA TRP A 71 -0.87 -0.74 3.85
C TRP A 71 -0.24 0.37 4.67
N ASP A 72 -1.07 1.29 5.13
CA ASP A 72 -0.69 2.32 6.08
C ASP A 72 -0.72 1.77 7.51
N GLY A 73 0.41 1.82 8.19
CA GLY A 73 0.50 1.48 9.60
C GLY A 73 -0.04 2.58 10.50
N PHE A 74 -0.29 2.28 11.76
CA PHE A 74 -0.88 3.24 12.70
C PHE A 74 0.03 4.41 13.09
N SER A 75 1.31 4.38 12.71
CA SER A 75 2.23 5.51 12.81
C SER A 75 2.32 6.34 11.52
N HIS A 76 1.53 6.06 10.50
CA HIS A 76 1.55 6.77 9.21
C HIS A 76 0.89 8.15 9.31
N PHE A 77 -0.31 8.21 9.89
CA PHE A 77 -1.08 9.43 10.06
C PHE A 77 -1.61 9.51 11.49
N GLY A 78 -1.35 10.62 12.17
CA GLY A 78 -1.76 10.87 13.55
C GLY A 78 -2.98 11.77 13.64
N HIS A 79 -3.53 11.88 14.85
CA HIS A 79 -4.49 12.89 15.21
C HIS A 79 -3.81 14.25 15.32
N LEU A 80 -4.13 15.14 14.38
CA LEU A 80 -3.45 16.41 14.15
C LEU A 80 -3.60 17.37 15.34
N SER A 81 -4.80 17.54 15.89
CA SER A 81 -5.04 18.45 17.01
C SER A 81 -4.52 17.94 18.35
N LEU A 82 -4.55 16.61 18.58
CA LEU A 82 -4.06 15.98 19.81
C LEU A 82 -2.55 15.66 19.77
N ASP A 83 -1.91 15.79 18.62
CA ASP A 83 -0.50 15.47 18.37
C ASP A 83 -0.09 14.04 18.81
N CYS A 84 -0.96 13.07 18.51
CA CYS A 84 -0.77 11.67 18.90
C CYS A 84 -1.19 10.69 17.80
N PHE A 85 -0.71 9.46 17.91
CA PHE A 85 -1.10 8.32 17.08
C PHE A 85 -2.02 7.38 17.87
N TYR A 86 -2.37 6.24 17.26
CA TYR A 86 -3.20 5.20 17.87
C TYR A 86 -2.77 4.86 19.30
N GLN A 87 -3.75 4.60 20.18
CA GLN A 87 -3.57 4.40 21.63
C GLN A 87 -2.91 5.57 22.38
N GLY A 88 -2.92 6.78 21.81
CA GLY A 88 -2.41 7.98 22.48
C GLY A 88 -0.87 8.07 22.50
N HIS A 89 -0.18 7.31 21.65
CA HIS A 89 1.26 7.46 21.50
C HIS A 89 1.61 8.85 20.96
N THR A 90 2.26 9.69 21.76
CA THR A 90 2.63 11.06 21.34
C THR A 90 3.51 11.03 20.08
N ARG A 91 3.39 12.06 19.25
CA ARG A 91 4.27 12.20 18.06
C ARG A 91 5.74 12.16 18.41
N LYS A 92 6.13 12.81 19.52
CA LYS A 92 7.51 12.80 20.03
C LYS A 92 8.00 11.37 20.30
N ALA A 93 7.21 10.56 20.99
CA ALA A 93 7.60 9.19 21.34
C ALA A 93 7.77 8.30 20.10
N ILE A 94 6.88 8.42 19.11
CA ILE A 94 6.99 7.68 17.84
C ILE A 94 8.23 8.13 17.06
N HIS A 95 8.47 9.43 16.91
CA HIS A 95 9.62 9.92 16.14
C HIS A 95 10.97 9.57 16.78
N GLN A 96 11.06 9.64 18.11
CA GLN A 96 12.25 9.19 18.85
C GLN A 96 12.52 7.69 18.68
N SER A 97 11.50 6.90 18.34
CA SER A 97 11.67 5.47 18.10
C SER A 97 12.39 5.17 16.78
N PHE A 98 12.40 6.10 15.81
CA PHE A 98 13.08 5.96 14.53
C PHE A 98 14.60 6.10 14.62
N GLU A 99 15.10 6.77 15.67
CA GLU A 99 16.53 6.99 15.90
C GLU A 99 17.24 5.77 16.49
N ARG A 100 16.49 4.71 16.85
CA ARG A 100 17.07 3.48 17.40
C ARG A 100 17.77 2.70 16.29
N GLY A 101 19.10 2.79 16.27
CA GLY A 101 19.93 1.90 15.48
C GLY A 101 19.69 0.44 15.86
N LEU A 102 19.76 -0.45 14.87
CA LEU A 102 19.76 -1.89 15.08
C LEU A 102 21.19 -2.35 15.32
N ASP A 103 21.65 -2.33 16.58
CA ASP A 103 23.00 -2.80 16.94
C ASP A 103 23.12 -4.33 16.87
N ARG A 104 21.99 -5.04 16.73
CA ARG A 104 21.91 -6.49 16.55
C ARG A 104 20.66 -6.86 15.73
N PRO A 105 20.63 -8.04 15.09
CA PRO A 105 19.42 -8.60 14.52
C PRO A 105 18.37 -8.75 15.64
N ILE A 106 17.19 -8.17 15.45
CA ILE A 106 16.11 -8.27 16.42
C ILE A 106 15.27 -9.51 16.11
N ASP A 107 15.03 -10.38 17.09
CA ASP A 107 14.04 -11.45 16.96
C ASP A 107 12.64 -10.83 17.12
N PRO A 108 11.84 -10.76 16.04
CA PRO A 108 10.50 -10.18 16.10
C PRO A 108 9.52 -10.99 16.97
N ARG A 109 9.91 -12.19 17.42
CA ARG A 109 9.13 -13.06 18.31
C ARG A 109 9.44 -12.83 19.80
N GLY A 110 10.53 -12.15 20.13
CA GLY A 110 11.06 -12.05 21.49
C GLY A 110 11.29 -10.63 22.01
N GLU A 111 11.43 -9.64 21.13
CA GLU A 111 11.63 -8.24 21.53
C GLU A 111 10.42 -7.38 21.15
N ALA A 112 9.93 -6.61 22.12
CA ALA A 112 8.91 -5.60 21.87
C ALA A 112 9.50 -4.49 21.00
N GLY A 113 9.13 -4.46 19.73
CA GLY A 113 9.54 -3.41 18.81
C GLY A 113 8.98 -2.04 19.20
N PRO A 114 9.40 -0.97 18.49
CA PRO A 114 8.80 0.34 18.69
C PRO A 114 7.28 0.25 18.49
N PRO A 115 6.51 1.03 19.27
CA PRO A 115 5.05 0.97 19.21
C PRO A 115 4.56 1.25 17.79
N LEU A 116 3.44 0.60 17.43
CA LEU A 116 2.76 0.77 16.15
C LEU A 116 3.54 0.33 14.89
N GLY A 117 4.71 -0.30 15.05
CA GLY A 117 5.50 -0.77 13.90
C GLY A 117 4.86 -1.94 13.14
N ILE A 118 5.00 -1.93 11.82
CA ILE A 118 4.36 -2.86 10.89
C ILE A 118 4.77 -4.33 11.07
N GLN A 119 5.94 -4.58 11.69
CA GLN A 119 6.39 -5.93 12.07
C GLN A 119 5.36 -6.69 12.91
N ALA A 120 4.56 -5.97 13.72
CA ALA A 120 3.50 -6.56 14.54
C ALA A 120 2.43 -7.24 13.67
N TRP A 121 2.12 -6.68 12.51
CA TRP A 121 1.16 -7.26 11.56
C TRP A 121 1.79 -8.37 10.74
N ALA A 122 3.06 -8.22 10.35
CA ALA A 122 3.78 -9.23 9.59
C ALA A 122 3.86 -10.61 10.30
N GLN A 123 3.72 -10.66 11.63
CA GLN A 123 3.68 -11.92 12.37
C GLN A 123 2.40 -12.74 12.14
N LYS A 124 1.29 -12.10 11.75
CA LYS A 124 -0.03 -12.74 11.59
C LYS A 124 -0.62 -12.59 10.19
N GLY A 125 -0.12 -11.64 9.41
CA GLY A 125 -0.74 -11.18 8.19
C GLY A 125 -2.05 -10.44 8.44
N ILE A 126 -2.58 -9.82 7.39
CA ILE A 126 -3.93 -9.27 7.33
C ILE A 126 -4.74 -10.30 6.53
N CYS A 127 -5.40 -11.21 7.24
CA CYS A 127 -6.14 -12.32 6.65
C CYS A 127 -7.58 -12.33 7.17
N GLY A 128 -8.54 -12.57 6.28
CA GLY A 128 -9.96 -12.53 6.66
C GLY A 128 -10.90 -12.69 5.48
N ARG A 129 -12.16 -12.30 5.68
CA ARG A 129 -13.14 -12.25 4.58
C ARG A 129 -12.99 -10.94 3.85
N GLY A 130 -12.52 -10.99 2.61
CA GLY A 130 -12.52 -9.85 1.70
C GLY A 130 -13.89 -9.64 1.08
N VAL A 131 -14.26 -8.37 0.90
CA VAL A 131 -15.48 -7.94 0.21
C VAL A 131 -15.07 -6.90 -0.83
N LEU A 132 -15.39 -7.15 -2.10
CA LEU A 132 -15.15 -6.17 -3.17
C LEU A 132 -16.46 -5.45 -3.54
N LEU A 133 -16.42 -4.12 -3.55
CA LEU A 133 -17.45 -3.27 -4.16
C LEU A 133 -16.92 -2.67 -5.47
N ASP A 134 -17.46 -3.14 -6.61
CA ASP A 134 -17.20 -2.59 -7.95
C ASP A 134 -18.07 -1.34 -8.20
N VAL A 135 -17.76 -0.25 -7.48
CA VAL A 135 -18.51 1.01 -7.58
C VAL A 135 -18.38 1.61 -8.98
N TRP A 136 -17.16 1.64 -9.54
CA TRP A 136 -16.93 2.10 -10.91
C TRP A 136 -17.79 1.34 -11.93
N GLY A 137 -17.71 0.01 -11.93
CA GLY A 137 -18.45 -0.80 -12.89
C GLY A 137 -19.96 -0.73 -12.66
N TRP A 138 -20.42 -0.61 -11.41
CA TRP A 138 -21.84 -0.43 -11.11
C TRP A 138 -22.38 0.90 -11.65
N LEU A 139 -21.69 2.02 -11.39
CA LEU A 139 -22.07 3.34 -11.90
C LEU A 139 -22.02 3.38 -13.44
N LEU A 140 -20.97 2.81 -14.05
CA LEU A 140 -20.84 2.72 -15.50
C LEU A 140 -22.04 2.01 -16.15
N ARG A 141 -22.47 0.88 -15.58
CA ARG A 141 -23.63 0.12 -16.07
C ARG A 141 -24.95 0.88 -15.90
N ASN A 142 -25.08 1.70 -14.86
CA ASN A 142 -26.27 2.51 -14.61
C ASN A 142 -26.26 3.88 -15.32
N ASN A 143 -25.20 4.18 -16.07
CA ASN A 143 -25.03 5.44 -16.81
C ASN A 143 -24.87 5.19 -18.32
N ASP A 144 -25.57 4.18 -18.86
CA ASP A 144 -25.55 3.80 -20.27
C ASP A 144 -24.14 3.53 -20.83
N GLY A 145 -23.22 3.06 -19.98
CA GLY A 145 -21.82 2.81 -20.36
C GLY A 145 -20.95 4.08 -20.42
N ASN A 146 -21.46 5.24 -20.04
CA ASN A 146 -20.68 6.47 -19.95
C ASN A 146 -19.92 6.52 -18.63
N ALA A 147 -18.64 6.91 -18.70
CA ALA A 147 -17.80 7.07 -17.52
C ALA A 147 -18.48 7.99 -16.50
N PRO A 148 -18.68 7.55 -15.24
CA PRO A 148 -19.42 8.33 -14.25
C PRO A 148 -18.62 9.54 -13.73
N TYR A 149 -17.30 9.45 -13.79
CA TYR A 149 -16.34 10.50 -13.41
C TYR A 149 -14.98 10.21 -14.07
N ASP A 150 -14.04 11.16 -13.99
CA ASP A 150 -12.62 10.90 -14.27
C ASP A 150 -11.93 10.52 -12.95
N PRO A 151 -11.44 9.27 -12.78
CA PRO A 151 -10.76 8.85 -11.56
C PRO A 151 -9.54 9.71 -11.22
N ALA A 152 -8.95 10.38 -12.22
CA ALA A 152 -7.82 11.29 -12.04
C ALA A 152 -8.18 12.74 -11.73
N ARG A 153 -9.41 12.97 -11.27
CA ARG A 153 -9.89 14.26 -10.76
C ARG A 153 -10.51 14.05 -9.40
N SER A 154 -10.60 15.13 -8.63
CA SER A 154 -11.34 15.12 -7.37
C SER A 154 -12.80 14.74 -7.62
N HIS A 155 -13.23 13.61 -7.07
CA HIS A 155 -14.61 13.13 -7.12
C HIS A 155 -14.94 12.39 -5.82
N ALA A 156 -16.10 12.70 -5.23
CA ALA A 156 -16.57 12.04 -4.02
C ALA A 156 -17.46 10.86 -4.43
N ILE A 157 -17.03 9.63 -4.15
CA ILE A 157 -17.93 8.48 -4.22
C ILE A 157 -18.87 8.58 -3.01
N SER A 158 -20.15 8.78 -3.28
CA SER A 158 -21.14 8.95 -2.22
C SER A 158 -21.38 7.63 -1.47
N LEU A 159 -21.70 7.73 -0.18
CA LEU A 159 -22.15 6.60 0.64
C LEU A 159 -23.38 5.92 0.01
N ALA A 160 -24.27 6.72 -0.58
CA ALA A 160 -25.43 6.20 -1.30
C ALA A 160 -25.02 5.28 -2.46
N ASP A 161 -24.01 5.66 -3.24
CA ASP A 161 -23.46 4.83 -4.32
C ASP A 161 -22.79 3.56 -3.80
N VAL A 162 -22.02 3.66 -2.71
CA VAL A 162 -21.39 2.50 -2.05
C VAL A 162 -22.46 1.50 -1.60
N GLN A 163 -23.49 1.97 -0.92
CA GLN A 163 -24.59 1.14 -0.43
C GLN A 163 -25.43 0.57 -1.57
N ALA A 164 -25.68 1.35 -2.62
CA ALA A 164 -26.42 0.90 -3.80
C ALA A 164 -25.64 -0.17 -4.58
N CYS A 165 -24.33 0.00 -4.73
CA CYS A 165 -23.42 -1.01 -5.28
C CYS A 165 -23.47 -2.29 -4.45
N ALA A 166 -23.33 -2.20 -3.12
CA ALA A 166 -23.41 -3.36 -2.23
C ALA A 166 -24.73 -4.13 -2.38
N ARG A 167 -25.87 -3.42 -2.43
CA ARG A 167 -27.20 -4.01 -2.68
C ARG A 167 -27.27 -4.69 -4.05
N ALA A 168 -26.82 -4.03 -5.10
CA ALA A 168 -26.84 -4.58 -6.47
C ALA A 168 -25.95 -5.82 -6.62
N GLN A 169 -24.85 -5.88 -5.87
CA GLN A 169 -23.95 -7.03 -5.82
C GLN A 169 -24.43 -8.16 -4.89
N GLY A 170 -25.51 -7.95 -4.12
CA GLY A 170 -26.01 -8.90 -3.12
C GLY A 170 -25.06 -9.08 -1.93
N VAL A 171 -24.20 -8.09 -1.65
CA VAL A 171 -23.23 -8.13 -0.55
C VAL A 171 -23.94 -7.91 0.77
N HIS A 172 -23.66 -8.80 1.73
CA HIS A 172 -24.04 -8.64 3.13
C HIS A 172 -22.77 -8.60 3.96
N PHE A 173 -22.49 -7.44 4.55
CA PHE A 173 -21.31 -7.21 5.38
C PHE A 173 -21.37 -8.01 6.68
N ARG A 174 -20.20 -8.35 7.20
CA ARG A 174 -20.00 -8.99 8.49
C ARG A 174 -18.90 -8.23 9.24
N LYS A 175 -19.03 -8.20 10.56
CA LYS A 175 -17.97 -7.70 11.43
C LYS A 175 -16.65 -8.39 11.11
N GLY A 176 -15.60 -7.58 10.95
CA GLY A 176 -14.26 -8.04 10.61
C GLY A 176 -14.00 -8.24 9.12
N ASP A 177 -14.94 -7.86 8.23
CA ASP A 177 -14.69 -7.84 6.80
C ASP A 177 -13.55 -6.89 6.43
N ILE A 178 -12.83 -7.24 5.38
CA ILE A 178 -11.85 -6.38 4.72
C ILE A 178 -12.53 -5.78 3.50
N LEU A 179 -12.86 -4.49 3.57
CA LEU A 179 -13.60 -3.79 2.54
C LEU A 179 -12.65 -3.30 1.44
N LEU A 180 -12.87 -3.72 0.20
CA LEU A 180 -12.16 -3.24 -0.98
C LEU A 180 -13.13 -2.46 -1.87
N ILE A 181 -12.79 -1.22 -2.23
CA ILE A 181 -13.60 -0.39 -3.13
C ILE A 181 -12.83 -0.19 -4.44
N ARG A 182 -13.43 -0.65 -5.55
CA ARG A 182 -12.93 -0.34 -6.90
C ARG A 182 -13.56 0.95 -7.40
N THR A 183 -12.72 1.96 -7.52
CA THR A 183 -13.03 3.33 -7.93
C THR A 183 -12.76 3.56 -9.42
N GLY A 184 -11.98 2.70 -10.08
CA GLY A 184 -11.63 2.81 -11.50
C GLY A 184 -10.32 3.53 -11.75
N TRP A 185 -9.59 3.95 -10.70
CA TRP A 185 -8.28 4.58 -10.84
C TRP A 185 -7.26 3.67 -11.53
N THR A 186 -7.19 2.39 -11.13
CA THR A 186 -6.21 1.46 -11.73
C THR A 186 -6.49 1.26 -13.22
N LEU A 187 -7.75 1.10 -13.60
CA LEU A 187 -8.17 1.05 -15.01
C LEU A 187 -7.75 2.32 -15.76
N ARG A 188 -8.08 3.51 -15.23
CA ARG A 188 -7.70 4.79 -15.84
C ARG A 188 -6.19 4.91 -16.02
N TYR A 189 -5.40 4.48 -15.03
CA TYR A 189 -3.94 4.51 -15.08
C TYR A 189 -3.38 3.63 -16.22
N TYR A 190 -3.88 2.40 -16.39
CA TYR A 190 -3.45 1.50 -17.47
C TYR A 190 -3.79 2.01 -18.86
N HIS A 191 -4.89 2.74 -19.01
CA HIS A 191 -5.30 3.35 -20.29
C HIS A 191 -4.70 4.74 -20.53
N SER A 192 -3.93 5.29 -19.59
CA SER A 192 -3.31 6.61 -19.72
C SER A 192 -2.04 6.57 -20.59
N THR A 193 -1.74 7.67 -21.29
CA THR A 193 -0.41 7.87 -21.89
C THR A 193 0.65 8.12 -20.79
N PRO A 194 1.96 7.97 -21.08
CA PRO A 194 3.01 8.34 -20.14
C PRO A 194 2.89 9.80 -19.66
N GLU A 195 2.52 10.73 -20.54
CA GLU A 195 2.33 12.15 -20.22
C GLU A 195 1.18 12.33 -19.23
N GLU A 196 0.02 11.71 -19.51
CA GLU A 196 -1.14 11.74 -18.62
C GLU A 196 -0.82 11.14 -17.25
N ARG A 197 -0.09 10.00 -17.21
CA ARG A 197 0.31 9.39 -15.94
C ARG A 197 1.19 10.32 -15.12
N ARG A 198 2.20 10.95 -15.73
CA ARG A 198 3.06 11.93 -15.03
C ARG A 198 2.26 13.10 -14.48
N GLU A 199 1.31 13.64 -15.25
CA GLU A 199 0.47 14.75 -14.80
C GLU A 199 -0.48 14.36 -13.67
N ASN A 200 -1.20 13.25 -13.84
CA ASN A 200 -2.23 12.80 -12.92
C ASN A 200 -1.62 12.31 -11.59
N SER A 201 -0.43 11.73 -11.63
CA SER A 201 0.27 11.24 -10.42
C SER A 201 0.77 12.36 -9.52
N THR A 202 0.73 13.64 -9.94
CA THR A 202 1.14 14.77 -9.10
C THR A 202 0.17 15.08 -7.95
N GLY A 203 -1.08 14.61 -8.03
CA GLY A 203 -2.14 14.95 -7.06
C GLY A 203 -2.69 16.38 -7.16
N LYS A 204 -2.14 17.23 -8.04
CA LYS A 204 -2.58 18.63 -8.21
C LYS A 204 -4.03 18.76 -8.68
N LYS A 205 -4.52 17.77 -9.43
CA LYS A 205 -5.89 17.75 -9.99
C LYS A 205 -6.88 17.00 -9.06
N GLY A 206 -6.42 16.54 -7.90
CA GLY A 206 -7.19 15.70 -6.98
C GLY A 206 -7.31 14.25 -7.44
N PHE A 207 -7.94 13.43 -6.59
CA PHE A 207 -8.23 12.02 -6.85
C PHE A 207 -9.66 11.71 -6.45
N VAL A 208 -10.26 10.73 -7.13
CA VAL A 208 -11.48 10.10 -6.64
C VAL A 208 -11.20 9.39 -5.32
N GLY A 209 -12.20 9.28 -4.47
CA GLY A 209 -12.17 8.43 -3.29
C GLY A 209 -13.50 8.49 -2.55
N LEU A 210 -13.60 7.80 -1.42
CA LEU A 210 -14.80 7.83 -0.60
C LEU A 210 -15.08 9.26 -0.13
N GLU A 211 -16.35 9.67 -0.14
CA GLU A 211 -16.73 10.95 0.46
C GLU A 211 -16.39 10.99 1.95
N GLN A 212 -16.25 12.20 2.49
CA GLN A 212 -15.90 12.43 3.88
C GLN A 212 -17.08 13.11 4.58
N GLY A 213 -17.47 12.59 5.73
CA GLY A 213 -18.58 13.09 6.52
C GLY A 213 -18.90 12.17 7.69
N GLU A 214 -19.71 12.66 8.63
CA GLU A 214 -20.12 11.89 9.80
C GLU A 214 -20.89 10.62 9.40
N ASP A 215 -21.80 10.70 8.42
CA ASP A 215 -22.56 9.55 7.91
C ASP A 215 -21.66 8.41 7.39
N VAL A 216 -20.54 8.76 6.75
CA VAL A 216 -19.56 7.76 6.27
C VAL A 216 -18.83 7.13 7.44
N LEU A 217 -18.44 7.92 8.43
CA LEU A 217 -17.79 7.42 9.64
C LEU A 217 -18.75 6.51 10.44
N GLU A 218 -19.99 6.93 10.64
CA GLU A 218 -21.04 6.12 11.27
C GLU A 218 -21.21 4.79 10.53
N TRP A 219 -21.31 4.83 9.20
CA TRP A 219 -21.43 3.61 8.39
C TRP A 219 -20.22 2.68 8.53
N LEU A 220 -18.99 3.21 8.47
CA LEU A 220 -17.78 2.40 8.65
C LEU A 220 -17.70 1.80 10.05
N TRP A 221 -18.08 2.57 11.08
CA TRP A 221 -18.11 2.16 12.47
C TRP A 221 -19.11 1.01 12.70
N ASP A 222 -20.34 1.17 12.24
CA ASP A 222 -21.43 0.20 12.43
C ASP A 222 -21.13 -1.16 11.80
N HIS A 223 -20.42 -1.17 10.67
CA HIS A 223 -20.04 -2.40 9.99
C HIS A 223 -18.81 -3.08 10.59
N HIS A 224 -18.02 -2.37 11.41
CA HIS A 224 -16.81 -2.88 12.05
C HIS A 224 -15.86 -3.61 11.08
N PHE A 225 -15.53 -2.96 9.96
CA PHE A 225 -14.51 -3.48 9.04
C PHE A 225 -13.16 -3.62 9.76
N ALA A 226 -12.46 -4.73 9.50
CA ALA A 226 -11.13 -4.96 10.08
C ALA A 226 -10.04 -4.14 9.38
N ALA A 227 -10.25 -3.82 8.11
CA ALA A 227 -9.43 -2.95 7.28
C ALA A 227 -10.24 -2.46 6.08
N VAL A 228 -9.83 -1.33 5.52
CA VAL A 228 -10.41 -0.78 4.29
C VAL A 228 -9.31 -0.60 3.25
N ALA A 229 -9.64 -0.76 1.97
CA ALA A 229 -8.72 -0.44 0.91
C ALA A 229 -9.44 -0.01 -0.38
N SER A 230 -8.70 0.69 -1.24
CA SER A 230 -9.17 1.03 -2.59
C SER A 230 -8.05 0.90 -3.62
N ASP A 231 -8.41 1.03 -4.88
CA ASP A 231 -7.46 1.12 -5.98
C ASP A 231 -6.90 2.54 -6.20
N CYS A 232 -7.26 3.53 -5.36
CA CYS A 232 -6.82 4.92 -5.49
C CYS A 232 -5.53 5.26 -4.72
N PRO A 233 -4.86 6.39 -5.06
CA PRO A 233 -3.73 6.92 -4.27
C PRO A 233 -4.09 7.49 -2.90
N ALA A 234 -5.39 7.62 -2.62
CA ALA A 234 -5.93 7.93 -1.31
C ALA A 234 -7.22 7.11 -1.14
N PHE A 235 -7.50 6.55 0.04
CA PHE A 235 -8.78 5.86 0.28
C PHE A 235 -9.98 6.82 0.18
N GLU A 236 -9.83 8.00 0.77
CA GLU A 236 -10.79 9.09 0.73
C GLU A 236 -10.57 10.01 -0.47
N ARG A 237 -11.61 10.76 -0.85
CA ARG A 237 -11.50 11.79 -1.88
C ARG A 237 -10.37 12.77 -1.55
N TRP A 238 -9.57 13.11 -2.56
CA TRP A 238 -8.55 14.16 -2.44
C TRP A 238 -8.80 15.34 -3.39
N PRO A 239 -8.61 16.62 -2.98
CA PRO A 239 -8.41 17.06 -1.60
C PRO A 239 -9.66 16.90 -0.74
N ALA A 240 -9.46 16.85 0.57
CA ALA A 240 -10.54 16.83 1.53
C ALA A 240 -11.38 18.12 1.47
N PRO A 241 -12.72 18.05 1.49
CA PRO A 241 -13.56 19.23 1.64
C PRO A 241 -13.27 19.94 2.96
N MET A 242 -13.30 21.28 2.93
CA MET A 242 -13.10 22.11 4.12
C MET A 242 -14.12 21.76 5.21
N GLY A 243 -13.66 21.60 6.45
CA GLY A 243 -14.53 21.35 7.60
C GLY A 243 -15.08 19.92 7.71
N THR A 244 -14.59 18.98 6.88
CA THR A 244 -14.91 17.56 7.03
C THR A 244 -13.82 16.82 7.81
N PRO A 245 -14.17 15.77 8.57
CA PRO A 245 -13.17 14.95 9.23
C PRO A 245 -12.30 14.21 8.22
N HIS A 246 -11.01 14.05 8.54
CA HIS A 246 -10.10 13.22 7.77
C HIS A 246 -10.40 11.74 8.08
N LEU A 247 -10.69 10.93 7.05
CA LEU A 247 -10.84 9.48 7.23
C LEU A 247 -9.50 8.87 7.65
N HIS A 248 -8.37 9.32 7.09
CA HIS A 248 -7.05 8.87 7.53
C HIS A 248 -6.82 9.05 9.03
N GLU A 249 -7.15 10.22 9.56
CA GLU A 249 -7.02 10.52 10.99
C GLU A 249 -7.90 9.59 11.83
N THR A 250 -9.16 9.47 11.45
CA THR A 250 -10.15 8.70 12.23
C THR A 250 -9.84 7.21 12.19
N LEU A 251 -9.58 6.66 11.00
CA LEU A 251 -9.32 5.23 10.83
C LEU A 251 -8.00 4.83 11.50
N LEU A 252 -6.91 5.53 11.22
CA LEU A 252 -5.59 5.12 11.73
C LEU A 252 -5.37 5.52 13.18
N ALA A 253 -5.55 6.80 13.52
CA ALA A 253 -5.17 7.32 14.83
C ALA A 253 -6.24 7.08 15.92
N MET A 254 -7.53 7.01 15.55
CA MET A 254 -8.59 6.80 16.53
C MET A 254 -9.01 5.32 16.62
N TRP A 255 -9.45 4.74 15.51
CA TRP A 255 -10.04 3.39 15.53
C TRP A 255 -9.03 2.26 15.46
N GLY A 256 -7.83 2.51 14.91
CA GLY A 256 -6.87 1.46 14.62
C GLY A 256 -7.36 0.55 13.50
N CYS A 257 -7.92 1.13 12.45
CA CYS A 257 -8.35 0.47 11.22
C CYS A 257 -7.31 0.72 10.11
N PRO A 258 -6.62 -0.32 9.60
CA PRO A 258 -5.66 -0.17 8.51
C PRO A 258 -6.30 0.34 7.22
N ILE A 259 -5.55 1.16 6.50
CA ILE A 259 -5.93 1.69 5.18
C ILE A 259 -5.01 1.09 4.12
N GLY A 260 -5.60 0.56 3.06
CA GLY A 260 -4.90 0.04 1.90
C GLY A 260 -5.12 0.91 0.66
N GLU A 261 -4.04 1.23 -0.04
CA GLU A 261 -4.11 2.18 -1.17
C GLU A 261 -3.45 1.59 -2.41
N MET A 262 -3.91 2.05 -3.57
CA MET A 262 -3.41 1.68 -4.89
C MET A 262 -3.46 0.17 -5.18
N PHE A 263 -4.42 -0.57 -4.62
CA PHE A 263 -4.59 -2.01 -4.90
C PHE A 263 -4.92 -2.23 -6.37
N ASP A 264 -4.37 -3.29 -6.98
CA ASP A 264 -4.87 -3.71 -8.30
C ASP A 264 -6.11 -4.56 -8.09
N LEU A 265 -7.27 -4.01 -8.44
CA LEU A 265 -8.55 -4.69 -8.28
C LEU A 265 -9.13 -5.20 -9.60
N GLU A 266 -8.46 -5.02 -10.74
CA GLU A 266 -9.03 -5.32 -12.05
C GLU A 266 -9.26 -6.82 -12.23
N LYS A 267 -8.19 -7.63 -12.07
CA LYS A 267 -8.31 -9.09 -12.15
C LYS A 267 -9.25 -9.67 -11.08
N LEU A 268 -9.26 -9.09 -9.88
CA LEU A 268 -10.18 -9.52 -8.81
C LEU A 268 -11.63 -9.26 -9.19
N THR A 269 -11.91 -8.12 -9.82
CA THR A 269 -13.24 -7.74 -10.31
C THR A 269 -13.72 -8.71 -11.37
N GLU A 270 -12.87 -9.06 -12.34
CA GLU A 270 -13.17 -10.08 -13.35
C GLU A 270 -13.56 -11.41 -12.70
N GLN A 271 -12.77 -11.88 -11.72
CA GLN A 271 -13.08 -13.11 -11.00
C GLN A 271 -14.40 -13.02 -10.22
N CYS A 272 -14.67 -11.89 -9.56
CA CYS A 272 -15.94 -11.69 -8.86
C CYS A 272 -17.14 -11.76 -9.81
N GLN A 273 -17.01 -11.18 -11.00
CA GLN A 273 -18.05 -11.21 -12.03
C GLN A 273 -18.23 -12.63 -12.60
N THR A 274 -17.15 -13.33 -12.94
CA THR A 274 -17.19 -14.72 -13.42
C THR A 274 -17.85 -15.64 -12.41
N HIS A 275 -17.48 -15.54 -11.13
CA HIS A 275 -18.04 -16.36 -10.06
C HIS A 275 -19.39 -15.87 -9.53
N ARG A 276 -19.85 -14.68 -9.96
CA ARG A 276 -21.02 -13.98 -9.40
C ARG A 276 -20.97 -13.90 -7.87
N ARG A 277 -19.76 -13.67 -7.34
CA ARG A 277 -19.50 -13.66 -5.89
C ARG A 277 -18.50 -12.56 -5.56
N TRP A 278 -18.90 -11.66 -4.68
CA TRP A 278 -18.15 -10.46 -4.28
C TRP A 278 -17.46 -10.60 -2.92
N THR A 279 -17.37 -11.83 -2.41
CA THR A 279 -16.70 -12.16 -1.16
C THR A 279 -15.74 -13.32 -1.38
N PHE A 280 -14.60 -13.29 -0.72
CA PHE A 280 -13.49 -14.24 -0.91
C PHE A 280 -12.63 -14.30 0.35
N TYR A 281 -11.76 -15.31 0.44
CA TYR A 281 -10.69 -15.29 1.42
C TYR A 281 -9.63 -14.29 0.96
N PHE A 282 -9.34 -13.29 1.79
CA PHE A 282 -8.29 -12.30 1.56
C PHE A 282 -7.09 -12.63 2.44
N SER A 283 -5.89 -12.57 1.87
CA SER A 283 -4.64 -12.68 2.62
C SER A 283 -3.64 -11.64 2.13
N SER A 284 -3.01 -10.94 3.06
CA SER A 284 -1.94 -10.01 2.78
C SER A 284 -0.84 -10.15 3.83
N TRP A 285 0.41 -10.13 3.38
CA TRP A 285 1.58 -10.27 4.25
C TRP A 285 2.49 -9.07 4.10
N PRO A 286 2.34 -8.04 4.99
CA PRO A 286 3.25 -6.91 5.06
C PRO A 286 4.70 -7.37 5.23
N LEU A 287 5.63 -6.64 4.62
CA LEU A 287 7.06 -6.75 4.91
C LEU A 287 7.31 -6.68 6.41
N ASN A 288 8.13 -7.59 6.92
CA ASN A 288 8.53 -7.63 8.32
C ASN A 288 9.63 -6.61 8.62
N VAL A 289 9.32 -5.31 8.44
CA VAL A 289 10.23 -4.20 8.69
C VAL A 289 10.08 -3.75 10.14
N PHE A 290 11.12 -3.96 10.94
CA PHE A 290 11.11 -3.56 12.34
C PHE A 290 11.00 -2.04 12.48
N GLY A 291 9.96 -1.57 13.18
CA GLY A 291 9.64 -0.16 13.30
C GLY A 291 9.16 0.50 12.01
N GLY A 292 8.82 -0.29 11.00
CA GLY A 292 8.30 0.24 9.74
C GLY A 292 6.97 0.96 9.94
N VAL A 293 6.82 2.11 9.26
CA VAL A 293 5.60 2.94 9.31
C VAL A 293 4.47 2.37 8.45
N ALA A 294 4.82 1.68 7.36
CA ALA A 294 3.88 1.13 6.39
C ALA A 294 4.53 -0.04 5.67
N SER A 295 3.80 -0.70 4.78
CA SER A 295 4.34 -1.77 3.95
C SER A 295 3.70 -1.86 2.57
N THR A 296 4.35 -2.57 1.66
CA THR A 296 3.67 -3.01 0.43
C THR A 296 2.53 -3.97 0.79
N ALA A 297 1.50 -4.01 -0.05
CA ALA A 297 0.30 -4.77 0.24
C ALA A 297 0.53 -6.29 0.21
N ASN A 298 1.25 -6.81 -0.80
CA ASN A 298 1.43 -8.26 -1.01
C ASN A 298 0.13 -9.05 -0.76
N ALA A 299 -0.94 -8.62 -1.44
CA ALA A 299 -2.30 -9.08 -1.21
C ALA A 299 -2.75 -10.10 -2.26
N GLY A 300 -3.50 -11.11 -1.82
CA GLY A 300 -4.10 -12.14 -2.65
C GLY A 300 -5.54 -12.44 -2.22
N ALA A 301 -6.32 -12.94 -3.16
CA ALA A 301 -7.70 -13.38 -2.95
C ALA A 301 -7.87 -14.84 -3.42
N THR A 302 -8.63 -15.62 -2.67
CA THR A 302 -8.94 -17.02 -2.98
C THR A 302 -10.45 -17.25 -2.95
N PHE A 303 -10.96 -17.91 -4.00
CA PHE A 303 -12.37 -18.17 -4.27
C PHE A 303 -12.71 -19.63 -3.96
#